data_AF-A0A9P7D0A9-F1
#
_entry.id   AF-A0A9P7D0A9-F1
#
_cell.length_a   1.000
_cell.length_b   1.000
_cell.length_c   1.000
_cell.angle_alpha   90.00
_cell.angle_beta   90.00
_cell.angle_gamma   90.00
#
_symmetry.space_group_name_H-M   'P 1'
#
loop_
_entity.id
_entity.type
_entity.pdbx_description
1 polymer ?
#
loop_
_entity_poly.entity_id
_entity_poly.type
_entity_poly.pdbx_seq_one_letter_code
_entity_poly.pdbx_strand_id
1 'polypeptide(L)'
;MTENSADNINPSADKLDLQGLELAEHHFGPLLRPTRATQSAWTNYSINRLQTNQKYRTVFSVPSKGSEDGPKHDECSGESWLFDNAKACVSQIEKEMGLEHGTLQKCITIVCNAVVLDDSDPRSADLTVRIYSPTAPMYIDVDFQYYLRSRFSSVQWLYSLGFKIHRRPSATAGDASVIKKELRKARMPDVHTRNGWQNLSWGYYDDSYGHKNWRPVERGKVELHEGSVLDVHEALFGELEKPADTDLEAMLAYRRSLVRGIRLLLAAVGISYAVACTDDESDKPPRNLTLEGLHDKWVGRRIRNVCGIRLTRDAEEEREGAFFRRDQARGDDGDFEDDEDEDDNSDYDS
;
A
#
# COMPACT_ATOMS: atom_id res chain seq x y z
N MET A 1 -33.08 -58.29 6.25
CA MET A 1 -33.12 -57.05 7.04
C MET A 1 -31.67 -56.65 7.26
N THR A 2 -31.13 -55.90 6.29
CA THR A 2 -30.84 -54.44 6.34
C THR A 2 -29.48 -54.21 7.00
N GLU A 3 -28.41 -54.08 6.21
CA GLU A 3 -27.89 -52.80 5.69
C GLU A 3 -27.53 -51.80 6.80
N ASN A 4 -26.23 -51.55 7.00
CA ASN A 4 -25.66 -50.26 6.68
C ASN A 4 -24.12 -50.33 6.68
N SER A 5 -23.60 -50.42 5.46
CA SER A 5 -22.31 -49.86 5.07
C SER A 5 -22.40 -48.35 5.26
N ALA A 6 -21.49 -47.77 6.03
CA ALA A 6 -21.26 -46.34 6.06
C ALA A 6 -19.75 -46.11 6.02
N ASP A 7 -19.23 -46.12 4.80
CA ASP A 7 -18.31 -45.12 4.25
C ASP A 7 -17.36 -44.48 5.25
N ASN A 8 -16.34 -45.25 5.62
CA ASN A 8 -15.03 -44.66 5.90
C ASN A 8 -14.49 -44.15 4.56
N ILE A 9 -14.77 -42.88 4.24
CA ILE A 9 -14.12 -42.17 3.14
C ILE A 9 -12.66 -42.00 3.53
N ASN A 10 -11.87 -43.05 3.28
CA ASN A 10 -10.45 -42.91 3.02
C ASN A 10 -10.34 -41.89 1.87
N PRO A 11 -9.69 -40.73 2.04
CA PRO A 11 -9.37 -39.90 0.90
C PRO A 11 -8.49 -40.75 -0.02
N SER A 12 -9.06 -41.14 -1.15
CA SER A 12 -8.44 -42.01 -2.13
C SER A 12 -7.07 -41.43 -2.49
N ALA A 13 -6.10 -42.33 -2.51
CA ALA A 13 -4.71 -42.09 -2.81
C ALA A 13 -4.49 -41.76 -4.31
N ASP A 14 -5.07 -40.66 -4.77
CA ASP A 14 -4.57 -39.91 -5.92
C ASP A 14 -3.86 -38.67 -5.38
N LYS A 15 -2.73 -38.88 -4.70
CA LYS A 15 -1.70 -37.84 -4.64
C LYS A 15 -1.16 -37.72 -6.05
N LEU A 16 -1.85 -36.94 -6.89
CA LEU A 16 -1.28 -36.50 -8.15
C LEU A 16 0.08 -35.88 -7.80
N ASP A 17 1.17 -36.45 -8.34
CA ASP A 17 2.53 -35.92 -8.27
C ASP A 17 2.62 -34.63 -9.10
N LEU A 18 1.70 -33.68 -8.87
CA LEU A 18 1.64 -32.42 -9.56
C LEU A 18 2.90 -31.64 -9.21
N GLN A 19 3.57 -31.13 -10.24
CA GLN A 19 4.74 -30.30 -10.10
C GLN A 19 4.67 -29.12 -11.06
N GLY A 20 5.52 -28.13 -10.83
CA GLY A 20 5.61 -26.97 -11.67
C GLY A 20 4.29 -26.20 -11.75
N LEU A 21 3.94 -25.79 -12.97
CA LEU A 21 2.76 -24.97 -13.23
C LEU A 21 1.46 -25.71 -12.91
N GLU A 22 1.40 -27.02 -13.13
CA GLU A 22 0.20 -27.83 -12.85
C GLU A 22 -0.16 -27.81 -11.37
N LEU A 23 0.85 -27.87 -10.49
CA LEU A 23 0.65 -27.75 -9.04
C LEU A 23 0.13 -26.35 -8.67
N ALA A 24 0.65 -25.30 -9.31
CA ALA A 24 0.24 -23.93 -9.05
C ALA A 24 -1.22 -23.69 -9.50
N GLU A 25 -1.61 -24.17 -10.67
CA GLU A 25 -2.97 -24.10 -11.19
C GLU A 25 -3.95 -24.91 -10.33
N HIS A 26 -3.54 -26.11 -9.87
CA HIS A 26 -4.38 -26.92 -9.00
C HIS A 26 -4.74 -26.22 -7.69
N HIS A 27 -3.78 -25.53 -7.06
CA HIS A 27 -4.00 -24.88 -5.77
C HIS A 27 -4.51 -23.44 -5.86
N PHE A 28 -4.15 -22.70 -6.91
CA PHE A 28 -4.37 -21.26 -7.00
C PHE A 28 -5.08 -20.82 -8.28
N GLY A 29 -5.45 -21.77 -9.13
CA GLY A 29 -6.05 -21.53 -10.43
C GLY A 29 -7.43 -20.85 -10.36
N PRO A 30 -7.90 -20.29 -11.49
CA PRO A 30 -7.09 -20.04 -12.68
C PRO A 30 -6.02 -18.97 -12.39
N LEU A 31 -4.79 -19.21 -12.85
CA LEU A 31 -3.73 -18.20 -12.90
C LEU A 31 -3.95 -17.28 -14.12
N LEU A 32 -3.42 -16.07 -14.04
CA LEU A 32 -3.58 -15.08 -15.11
C LEU A 32 -2.45 -15.22 -16.13
N ARG A 33 -2.73 -15.82 -17.29
CA ARG A 33 -1.75 -15.95 -18.41
C ARG A 33 -0.33 -16.33 -17.94
N PRO A 34 -0.12 -17.53 -17.37
CA PRO A 34 1.16 -17.90 -16.78
C PRO A 34 2.34 -17.77 -17.73
N THR A 35 3.40 -17.13 -17.25
CA THR A 35 4.68 -16.99 -17.95
C THR A 35 5.47 -18.30 -17.92
N ARG A 36 6.37 -18.45 -18.90
CA ARG A 36 7.26 -19.61 -18.96
C ARG A 36 8.31 -19.52 -17.85
N ALA A 37 8.41 -20.56 -17.04
CA ALA A 37 9.45 -20.71 -16.03
C ALA A 37 9.79 -22.19 -15.84
N THR A 38 10.85 -22.48 -15.08
CA THR A 38 11.22 -23.87 -14.80
C THR A 38 10.18 -24.54 -13.90
N GLN A 39 10.04 -25.86 -14.03
CA GLN A 39 9.21 -26.67 -13.14
C GLN A 39 9.58 -26.45 -11.66
N SER A 40 10.87 -26.38 -11.34
CA SER A 40 11.33 -26.10 -9.98
C SER A 40 10.91 -24.73 -9.45
N ALA A 41 10.87 -23.68 -10.30
CA ALA A 41 10.46 -22.35 -9.88
C ALA A 41 8.98 -22.31 -9.50
N TRP A 42 8.12 -22.89 -10.35
CA TRP A 42 6.69 -23.00 -10.06
C TRP A 42 6.40 -23.91 -8.85
N THR A 43 7.11 -25.03 -8.69
CA THR A 43 6.99 -25.86 -7.50
C THR A 43 7.37 -25.09 -6.23
N ASN A 44 8.51 -24.38 -6.23
CA ASN A 44 8.94 -23.58 -5.08
C ASN A 44 7.94 -22.47 -4.76
N TYR A 45 7.43 -21.77 -5.78
CA TYR A 45 6.37 -20.78 -5.63
C TYR A 45 5.15 -21.37 -4.93
N SER A 46 4.67 -22.53 -5.39
CA SER A 46 3.48 -23.17 -4.82
C SER A 46 3.69 -23.61 -3.38
N ILE A 47 4.82 -24.23 -3.08
CA ILE A 47 5.16 -24.64 -1.70
C ILE A 47 5.27 -23.41 -0.80
N ASN A 48 5.97 -22.35 -1.25
CA ASN A 48 6.11 -21.11 -0.50
C ASN A 48 4.73 -20.51 -0.18
N ARG A 49 3.87 -20.37 -1.18
CA ARG A 49 2.53 -19.81 -1.04
C ARG A 49 1.64 -20.64 -0.14
N LEU A 50 1.63 -21.96 -0.28
CA LEU A 50 0.88 -22.85 0.60
C LEU A 50 1.33 -22.71 2.07
N GLN A 51 2.63 -22.80 2.32
CA GLN A 51 3.18 -22.69 3.68
C GLN A 51 2.92 -21.32 4.30
N THR A 52 3.08 -20.25 3.50
CA THR A 52 2.77 -18.88 3.95
C THR A 52 1.28 -18.74 4.25
N ASN A 53 0.38 -19.28 3.44
CA ASN A 53 -1.07 -19.23 3.68
C ASN A 53 -1.53 -20.12 4.85
N GLN A 54 -0.77 -21.17 5.18
CA GLN A 54 -1.02 -21.99 6.37
C GLN A 54 -0.60 -21.25 7.65
N LYS A 55 0.52 -20.51 7.59
CA LYS A 55 1.06 -19.76 8.73
C LYS A 55 0.37 -18.42 8.95
N TYR A 56 -0.06 -17.78 7.87
CA TYR A 56 -0.58 -16.41 7.84
C TYR A 56 -1.90 -16.34 7.09
N ARG A 57 -2.71 -15.33 7.39
CA ARG A 57 -4.06 -15.20 6.85
C ARG A 57 -4.07 -14.46 5.51
N THR A 58 -4.83 -14.98 4.54
CA THR A 58 -4.99 -14.37 3.20
C THR A 58 -6.16 -13.39 3.17
N VAL A 59 -6.07 -12.33 2.38
CA VAL A 59 -7.11 -11.28 2.27
C VAL A 59 -8.46 -11.83 1.82
N PHE A 60 -8.44 -12.91 1.03
CA PHE A 60 -9.65 -13.58 0.54
C PHE A 60 -10.27 -14.58 1.55
N SER A 61 -9.62 -14.85 2.68
CA SER A 61 -10.14 -15.81 3.67
C SER A 61 -11.48 -15.33 4.25
N VAL A 62 -12.51 -16.17 4.15
CA VAL A 62 -13.83 -15.93 4.78
C VAL A 62 -13.61 -15.72 6.28
N PRO A 63 -14.24 -14.71 6.92
CA PRO A 63 -14.23 -14.61 8.38
C PRO A 63 -14.73 -15.92 8.96
N SER A 64 -14.00 -16.53 9.90
CA SER A 64 -14.48 -17.73 10.60
C SER A 64 -15.88 -17.45 11.15
N LYS A 65 -16.90 -18.05 10.54
CA LYS A 65 -18.23 -18.18 11.15
C LYS A 65 -18.06 -19.15 12.31
N GLY A 66 -17.98 -18.64 13.53
CA GLY A 66 -17.65 -19.45 14.69
C GLY A 66 -18.00 -18.82 16.04
N SER A 67 -19.24 -18.35 16.21
CA SER A 67 -20.00 -18.51 17.46
C SER A 67 -21.45 -18.07 17.21
N GLU A 68 -22.41 -18.98 17.38
CA GLU A 68 -23.86 -18.71 17.43
C GLU A 68 -24.29 -18.00 18.72
N ASP A 69 -23.45 -17.13 19.26
CA ASP A 69 -23.82 -16.18 20.30
C ASP A 69 -23.77 -14.79 19.65
N GLY A 70 -24.92 -14.11 19.65
CA GLY A 70 -25.18 -12.90 18.87
C GLY A 70 -24.07 -11.85 18.94
N PRO A 71 -23.87 -11.05 17.88
CA PRO A 71 -22.73 -10.15 17.79
C PRO A 71 -22.85 -9.09 18.89
N LYS A 72 -22.01 -9.20 19.91
CA LYS A 72 -21.56 -7.99 20.60
C LYS A 72 -20.79 -7.21 19.54
N HIS A 73 -21.42 -6.15 19.04
CA HIS A 73 -20.80 -5.10 18.24
C HIS A 73 -19.74 -4.40 19.08
N ASP A 74 -18.61 -5.05 19.31
CA ASP A 74 -17.48 -4.44 19.97
C ASP A 74 -16.18 -4.92 19.36
N GLU A 75 -15.26 -3.96 19.24
CA GLU A 75 -13.89 -4.06 18.73
C GLU A 75 -13.73 -4.04 17.19
N CYS A 76 -13.71 -2.83 16.62
CA CYS A 76 -12.91 -2.54 15.43
C CYS A 76 -11.44 -2.91 15.73
N SER A 77 -11.08 -4.17 15.53
CA SER A 77 -9.69 -4.59 15.69
C SER A 77 -8.85 -4.01 14.54
N GLY A 78 -7.57 -3.72 14.82
CA GLY A 78 -6.62 -3.37 13.76
C GLY A 78 -6.50 -4.47 12.69
N GLU A 79 -6.79 -5.73 13.06
CA GLU A 79 -6.86 -6.84 12.12
C GLU A 79 -7.98 -6.67 11.10
N SER A 80 -9.23 -6.56 11.56
CA SER A 80 -10.39 -6.33 10.68
C SER A 80 -10.22 -5.10 9.79
N TRP A 81 -9.62 -4.04 10.33
CA TRP A 81 -9.37 -2.81 9.56
C TRP A 81 -8.54 -3.08 8.30
N LEU A 82 -7.38 -3.74 8.42
CA LEU A 82 -6.53 -3.98 7.25
C LEU A 82 -7.20 -4.92 6.26
N PHE A 83 -7.83 -5.98 6.75
CA PHE A 83 -8.52 -6.96 5.90
C PHE A 83 -9.61 -6.29 5.05
N ASP A 84 -10.50 -5.54 5.68
CA ASP A 84 -11.63 -4.92 5.00
C ASP A 84 -11.17 -3.84 4.01
N ASN A 85 -10.19 -3.02 4.40
CA ASN A 85 -9.63 -1.99 3.53
C ASN A 85 -8.89 -2.60 2.33
N ALA A 86 -8.00 -3.57 2.56
CA ALA A 86 -7.26 -4.21 1.47
C ALA A 86 -8.23 -4.92 0.51
N LYS A 87 -9.23 -5.64 1.04
CA LYS A 87 -10.27 -6.28 0.25
C LYS A 87 -11.03 -5.29 -0.63
N ALA A 88 -11.49 -4.17 -0.05
CA ALA A 88 -12.22 -3.15 -0.78
C ALA A 88 -11.37 -2.49 -1.87
N CYS A 89 -10.13 -2.10 -1.53
CA CYS A 89 -9.20 -1.46 -2.47
C CYS A 89 -8.86 -2.38 -3.65
N VAL A 90 -8.55 -3.65 -3.37
CA VAL A 90 -8.18 -4.63 -4.40
C VAL A 90 -9.38 -4.99 -5.27
N SER A 91 -10.59 -5.07 -4.70
CA SER A 91 -11.84 -5.29 -5.46
C SER A 91 -12.06 -4.20 -6.52
N GLN A 92 -11.72 -2.95 -6.21
CA GLN A 92 -11.80 -1.86 -7.18
C GLN A 92 -10.84 -2.07 -8.34
N ILE A 93 -9.60 -2.50 -8.08
CA ILE A 93 -8.60 -2.78 -9.11
C ILE A 93 -9.05 -3.97 -9.99
N GLU A 94 -9.59 -5.04 -9.39
CA GLU A 94 -10.15 -6.18 -10.14
C GLU A 94 -11.23 -5.73 -11.12
N LYS A 95 -12.16 -4.87 -10.65
CA LYS A 95 -13.23 -4.31 -11.48
C LYS A 95 -12.68 -3.48 -12.65
N GLU A 96 -11.69 -2.63 -12.40
CA GLU A 96 -11.03 -1.81 -13.42
C GLU A 96 -10.29 -2.66 -14.48
N MET A 97 -9.84 -3.85 -14.10
CA MET A 97 -9.19 -4.80 -15.00
C MET A 97 -10.16 -5.75 -15.70
N GLY A 98 -11.45 -5.75 -15.32
CA GLY A 98 -12.41 -6.73 -15.79
C GLY A 98 -12.12 -8.15 -15.30
N LEU A 99 -11.46 -8.29 -14.14
CA LEU A 99 -11.19 -9.59 -13.51
C LEU A 99 -12.38 -10.05 -12.67
N GLU A 100 -12.49 -11.37 -12.50
CA GLU A 100 -13.44 -11.95 -11.55
C GLU A 100 -13.11 -11.51 -10.11
N HIS A 101 -14.15 -11.27 -9.31
CA HIS A 101 -13.98 -10.85 -7.93
C HIS A 101 -13.16 -11.87 -7.14
N GLY A 102 -12.12 -11.39 -6.44
CA GLY A 102 -11.23 -12.22 -5.62
C GLY A 102 -9.98 -12.73 -6.34
N THR A 103 -9.87 -12.53 -7.65
CA THR A 103 -8.72 -12.98 -8.47
C THR A 103 -7.37 -12.48 -7.93
N LEU A 104 -7.29 -11.20 -7.56
CA LEU A 104 -6.11 -10.59 -6.97
C LEU A 104 -6.11 -10.72 -5.44
N GLN A 105 -7.28 -10.70 -4.80
CA GLN A 105 -7.37 -10.82 -3.34
C GLN A 105 -6.79 -12.16 -2.83
N LYS A 106 -7.01 -13.27 -3.56
CA LYS A 106 -6.45 -14.59 -3.22
C LYS A 106 -4.92 -14.63 -3.29
N CYS A 107 -4.31 -13.66 -3.98
CA CYS A 107 -2.86 -13.54 -4.12
C CYS A 107 -2.20 -12.76 -2.98
N ILE A 108 -2.98 -12.17 -2.08
CA ILE A 108 -2.47 -11.28 -1.04
C ILE A 108 -2.54 -11.98 0.32
N THR A 109 -1.39 -12.06 1.00
CA THR A 109 -1.26 -12.65 2.33
C THR A 109 -0.69 -11.63 3.30
N ILE A 110 -1.38 -11.42 4.42
CA ILE A 110 -0.95 -10.47 5.46
C ILE A 110 0.04 -11.19 6.38
N VAL A 111 1.32 -10.82 6.29
CA VAL A 111 2.44 -11.48 6.99
C VAL A 111 2.68 -10.84 8.36
N CYS A 112 2.49 -9.53 8.48
CA CYS A 112 2.55 -8.79 9.74
C CYS A 112 1.44 -7.76 9.77
N ASN A 113 0.73 -7.68 10.89
CA ASN A 113 -0.32 -6.71 11.13
C ASN A 113 -0.24 -6.20 12.57
N ALA A 114 0.37 -5.04 12.74
CA ALA A 114 0.37 -4.31 14.00
C ALA A 114 -0.28 -2.94 13.79
N VAL A 115 -1.61 -2.90 13.85
CA VAL A 115 -2.41 -1.67 13.72
C VAL A 115 -2.99 -1.30 15.08
N VAL A 116 -2.81 -0.03 15.44
CA VAL A 116 -3.47 0.61 16.57
C VAL A 116 -4.40 1.67 16.00
N LEU A 117 -5.69 1.56 16.31
CA LEU A 117 -6.72 2.50 15.89
C LEU A 117 -6.94 3.57 16.96
N ASP A 118 -7.33 4.76 16.51
CA ASP A 118 -7.98 5.81 17.31
C ASP A 118 -9.39 5.95 16.71
N ASP A 119 -10.41 5.60 17.49
CA ASP A 119 -11.77 5.31 17.01
C ASP A 119 -11.80 4.27 15.86
N SER A 120 -11.86 4.74 14.61
CA SER A 120 -11.90 3.92 13.39
C SER A 120 -10.70 4.12 12.46
N ASP A 121 -9.84 5.10 12.76
CA ASP A 121 -8.71 5.46 11.91
C ASP A 121 -7.40 4.95 12.49
N PRO A 122 -6.44 4.50 11.67
CA PRO A 122 -5.14 4.11 12.17
C PRO A 122 -4.43 5.28 12.83
N ARG A 123 -4.05 5.08 14.09
CA ARG A 123 -3.08 5.92 14.80
C ARG A 123 -1.66 5.49 14.47
N SER A 124 -1.43 4.19 14.42
CA SER A 124 -0.15 3.63 14.00
C SER A 124 -0.36 2.31 13.29
N ALA A 125 0.42 2.06 12.25
CA ALA A 125 0.41 0.78 11.55
C ALA A 125 1.85 0.35 11.26
N ASP A 126 2.15 -0.92 11.52
CA ASP A 126 3.34 -1.61 11.00
C ASP A 126 2.87 -2.87 10.28
N LEU A 127 2.79 -2.76 8.96
CA LEU A 127 2.19 -3.76 8.09
C LEU A 127 3.23 -4.37 7.17
N THR A 128 3.16 -5.69 7.00
CA THR A 128 3.90 -6.38 5.95
C THR A 128 2.96 -7.33 5.22
N VAL A 129 2.84 -7.15 3.92
CA VAL A 129 1.93 -7.89 3.06
C VAL A 129 2.71 -8.50 1.91
N ARG A 130 2.40 -9.75 1.56
CA ARG A 130 2.98 -10.46 0.43
C ARG A 130 1.97 -10.59 -0.69
N ILE A 131 2.35 -10.17 -1.89
CA ILE A 131 1.55 -10.29 -3.10
C ILE A 131 2.19 -11.34 -3.99
N TYR A 132 1.58 -12.52 -4.08
CA TYR A 132 2.00 -13.54 -5.02
C TYR A 132 1.58 -13.17 -6.43
N SER A 133 2.51 -13.24 -7.38
CA SER A 133 2.17 -12.97 -8.77
C SER A 133 1.17 -14.01 -9.28
N PRO A 134 0.05 -13.59 -9.90
CA PRO A 134 -0.85 -14.52 -10.59
C PRO A 134 -0.31 -14.98 -11.95
N THR A 135 0.79 -14.41 -12.44
CA THR A 135 1.31 -14.63 -13.81
C THR A 135 2.68 -15.29 -13.82
N ALA A 136 3.44 -15.22 -12.74
CA ALA A 136 4.80 -15.72 -12.68
C ALA A 136 5.10 -16.37 -11.32
N PRO A 137 6.14 -17.23 -11.23
CA PRO A 137 6.56 -17.80 -9.96
C PRO A 137 7.39 -16.78 -9.14
N MET A 138 6.78 -15.63 -8.85
CA MET A 138 7.37 -14.49 -8.15
C MET A 138 6.41 -13.97 -7.07
N TYR A 139 6.93 -13.18 -6.13
CA TYR A 139 6.08 -12.38 -5.23
C TYR A 139 6.73 -11.04 -4.90
N ILE A 140 5.93 -10.11 -4.42
CA ILE A 140 6.38 -8.82 -3.90
C ILE A 140 6.00 -8.75 -2.42
N ASP A 141 6.99 -8.48 -1.57
CA ASP A 141 6.73 -8.07 -0.19
C ASP A 141 6.59 -6.54 -0.15
N VAL A 142 5.54 -6.05 0.52
CA VAL A 142 5.23 -4.64 0.71
C VAL A 142 5.23 -4.37 2.21
N ASP A 143 5.95 -3.34 2.63
CA ASP A 143 6.03 -2.92 4.02
C ASP A 143 5.56 -1.48 4.16
N PHE A 144 4.63 -1.25 5.10
CA PHE A 144 4.04 0.06 5.38
C PHE A 144 4.14 0.37 6.87
N GLN A 145 4.85 1.45 7.17
CA GLN A 145 4.92 2.02 8.51
C GLN A 145 4.18 3.35 8.52
N TYR A 146 3.31 3.54 9.50
CA TYR A 146 2.49 4.74 9.64
C TYR A 146 2.39 5.14 11.10
N TYR A 147 2.40 6.44 11.34
CA TYR A 147 2.13 7.02 12.63
C TYR A 147 1.49 8.40 12.48
N LEU A 148 0.35 8.59 13.15
CA LEU A 148 -0.33 9.86 13.29
C LEU A 148 -0.74 10.02 14.76
N ARG A 149 -0.32 11.13 15.38
CA ARG A 149 -0.73 11.46 16.74
C ARG A 149 -0.92 12.97 16.89
N SER A 150 -2.14 13.36 17.15
CA SER A 150 -2.47 14.71 17.61
C SER A 150 -2.01 14.88 19.07
N ARG A 151 -1.41 16.03 19.37
CA ARG A 151 -1.09 16.52 20.72
C ARG A 151 -1.71 17.91 20.88
N PHE A 152 -1.72 18.41 22.11
CA PHE A 152 -2.36 19.69 22.46
C PHE A 152 -1.97 20.86 21.53
N SER A 153 -0.70 20.94 21.11
CA SER A 153 -0.18 22.03 20.26
C SER A 153 0.62 21.53 19.05
N SER A 154 0.55 20.24 18.71
CA SER A 154 1.33 19.67 17.61
C SER A 154 0.73 18.40 17.05
N VAL A 155 0.95 18.12 15.76
CA VAL A 155 0.60 16.84 15.14
C VAL A 155 1.86 16.11 14.72
N GLN A 156 2.04 14.89 15.19
CA GLN A 156 3.12 14.04 14.72
C GLN A 156 2.59 13.13 13.63
N TRP A 157 3.04 13.34 12.40
CA TRP A 157 2.69 12.51 11.26
C TRP A 157 3.97 12.02 10.58
N LEU A 158 4.01 10.72 10.30
CA LEU A 158 5.00 10.12 9.41
C LEU A 158 4.45 8.84 8.79
N TYR A 159 4.95 8.51 7.60
CA TYR A 159 4.79 7.20 7.00
C TYR A 159 5.96 6.84 6.10
N SER A 160 6.12 5.54 5.84
CA SER A 160 6.98 5.02 4.80
C SER A 160 6.42 3.77 4.21
N LEU A 161 6.48 3.68 2.90
CA LEU A 161 6.05 2.57 2.11
C LEU A 161 7.22 2.12 1.24
N GLY A 162 7.50 0.82 1.26
CA GLY A 162 8.52 0.23 0.42
C GLY A 162 8.13 -1.17 -0.01
N PHE A 163 8.89 -1.71 -0.95
CA PHE A 163 8.63 -3.03 -1.52
C PHE A 163 9.94 -3.76 -1.86
N LYS A 164 9.84 -5.07 -1.97
CA LYS A 164 10.92 -5.96 -2.40
C LYS A 164 10.37 -7.02 -3.35
N ILE A 165 10.97 -7.13 -4.53
CA ILE A 165 10.56 -8.11 -5.55
C ILE A 165 11.40 -9.39 -5.41
N HIS A 166 10.73 -10.51 -5.21
CA HIS A 166 11.33 -11.84 -5.12
C HIS A 166 11.14 -12.59 -6.44
N ARG A 167 12.09 -12.42 -7.36
CA ARG A 167 12.06 -13.07 -8.69
C ARG A 167 12.32 -14.58 -8.66
N ARG A 168 12.88 -15.09 -7.57
CA ARG A 168 13.22 -16.52 -7.39
C ARG A 168 12.90 -16.95 -5.95
N PRO A 169 11.61 -17.21 -5.65
CA PRO A 169 11.21 -17.60 -4.31
C PRO A 169 11.84 -18.94 -3.92
N SER A 170 12.33 -19.04 -2.68
CA SER A 170 12.70 -20.33 -2.09
C SER A 170 11.43 -21.10 -1.72
N ALA A 171 11.53 -22.42 -1.59
CA ALA A 171 10.39 -23.24 -1.15
C ALA A 171 9.96 -22.99 0.31
N THR A 172 10.78 -22.30 1.10
CA THR A 172 10.51 -22.02 2.52
C THR A 172 9.66 -20.78 2.69
N ALA A 173 8.54 -20.87 3.42
CA ALA A 173 7.74 -19.69 3.77
C ALA A 173 8.61 -18.56 4.35
N GLY A 174 8.34 -17.33 3.89
CA GLY A 174 8.96 -16.15 4.48
C GLY A 174 8.45 -15.95 5.91
N ASP A 175 9.37 -15.70 6.84
CA ASP A 175 9.00 -15.39 8.22
C ASP A 175 8.95 -13.86 8.41
N ALA A 176 7.86 -13.37 9.01
CA ALA A 176 7.69 -11.96 9.37
C ALA A 176 8.89 -11.43 10.16
N SER A 177 9.42 -12.23 11.09
CA SER A 177 10.58 -11.83 11.91
C SER A 177 11.86 -11.65 11.07
N VAL A 178 12.04 -12.44 10.01
CA VAL A 178 13.17 -12.34 9.08
C VAL A 178 13.01 -11.09 8.22
N ILE A 179 11.82 -10.86 7.67
CA ILE A 179 11.53 -9.65 6.88
C ILE A 179 11.81 -8.39 7.72
N LYS A 180 11.31 -8.33 8.96
CA LYS A 180 11.56 -7.18 9.85
C LYS A 180 13.04 -6.96 10.19
N LYS A 181 13.88 -8.00 10.17
CA LYS A 181 15.34 -7.87 10.36
C LYS A 181 16.05 -7.32 9.12
N GLU A 182 15.47 -7.50 7.93
CA GLU A 182 16.02 -6.94 6.69
C GLU A 182 15.77 -5.43 6.60
N LEU A 183 14.68 -4.94 7.20
CA LEU A 183 14.36 -3.51 7.27
C LEU A 183 15.33 -2.78 8.19
N ARG A 184 15.72 -1.56 7.81
CA ARG A 184 16.62 -0.76 8.63
C ARG A 184 15.85 -0.20 9.83
N LYS A 185 16.38 -0.38 11.05
CA LYS A 185 15.96 0.39 12.23
C LYS A 185 16.50 1.82 12.14
N ALA A 186 15.98 2.59 11.19
CA ALA A 186 16.38 3.97 10.95
C ALA A 186 15.17 4.89 11.00
N ARG A 187 15.45 6.19 11.06
CA ARG A 187 14.44 7.22 10.80
C ARG A 187 14.16 7.27 9.30
N MET A 188 12.99 7.77 8.94
CA MET A 188 12.70 8.11 7.55
C MET A 188 13.74 9.10 7.03
N PRO A 189 14.16 8.97 5.76
CA PRO A 189 13.61 8.11 4.70
C PRO A 189 14.29 6.73 4.54
N ASP A 190 15.08 6.29 5.51
CA ASP A 190 16.08 5.24 5.29
C ASP A 190 15.58 3.79 5.47
N VAL A 191 14.29 3.57 5.73
CA VAL A 191 13.77 2.26 6.16
C VAL A 191 13.90 1.19 5.08
N HIS A 192 13.55 1.48 3.82
CA HIS A 192 13.53 0.51 2.71
C HIS A 192 14.71 0.68 1.74
N THR A 193 15.92 0.87 2.28
CA THR A 193 17.14 1.19 1.49
C THR A 193 18.18 0.06 1.41
N ARG A 194 17.90 -1.13 1.97
CA ARG A 194 18.86 -2.23 2.10
C ARG A 194 18.25 -3.58 1.76
N ASN A 195 19.11 -4.59 1.56
CA ASN A 195 18.70 -5.99 1.39
C ASN A 195 17.69 -6.22 0.24
N GLY A 196 17.77 -5.41 -0.81
CA GLY A 196 16.88 -5.47 -1.98
C GLY A 196 15.54 -4.77 -1.82
N TRP A 197 15.28 -4.14 -0.66
CA TRP A 197 14.15 -3.24 -0.48
C TRP A 197 14.35 -1.95 -1.27
N GLN A 198 13.24 -1.41 -1.77
CA GLN A 198 13.16 -0.12 -2.45
C GLN A 198 12.10 0.75 -1.78
N ASN A 199 12.41 2.03 -1.58
CA ASN A 199 11.43 3.03 -1.15
C ASN A 199 10.41 3.25 -2.28
N LEU A 200 9.13 3.21 -1.96
CA LEU A 200 8.05 3.65 -2.85
C LEU A 200 7.74 5.12 -2.58
N SER A 201 7.37 5.43 -1.35
CA SER A 201 7.05 6.78 -0.91
C SER A 201 7.14 6.93 0.59
N TRP A 202 7.47 8.12 1.06
CA TRP A 202 7.48 8.46 2.47
C TRP A 202 7.06 9.92 2.65
N GLY A 203 6.59 10.24 3.84
CA GLY A 203 6.25 11.60 4.24
C GLY A 203 6.28 11.77 5.76
N TYR A 204 6.54 12.98 6.23
CA TYR A 204 6.49 13.36 7.64
C TYR A 204 6.38 14.88 7.81
N TYR A 205 5.92 15.32 8.98
CA TYR A 205 6.07 16.73 9.38
C TYR A 205 7.43 16.97 10.02
N ASP A 206 8.10 18.02 9.54
CA ASP A 206 9.40 18.47 10.00
C ASP A 206 9.28 19.84 10.65
N ASP A 207 9.79 19.98 11.86
CA ASP A 207 9.83 21.25 12.61
C ASP A 207 11.27 21.65 12.96
N SER A 208 12.26 21.05 12.28
CA SER A 208 13.68 21.24 12.58
C SER A 208 14.23 22.63 12.23
N TYR A 209 13.40 23.54 11.73
CA TYR A 209 13.79 24.93 11.41
C TYR A 209 13.98 25.84 12.63
N GLY A 210 13.85 25.32 13.85
CA GLY A 210 14.20 26.07 15.06
C GLY A 210 13.24 27.21 15.39
N HIS A 211 11.99 27.12 14.91
CA HIS A 211 10.95 28.06 15.28
C HIS A 211 10.60 27.92 16.77
N LYS A 212 10.21 29.04 17.40
CA LYS A 212 9.76 29.04 18.80
C LYS A 212 8.45 28.26 18.99
N ASN A 213 7.63 28.19 17.93
CA ASN A 213 6.34 27.48 17.89
C ASN A 213 6.40 26.34 16.88
N TRP A 214 5.78 25.20 17.23
CA TRP A 214 5.73 24.03 16.37
C TRP A 214 4.98 24.30 15.06
N ARG A 215 5.52 23.83 13.92
CA ARG A 215 4.89 23.96 12.59
C ARG A 215 4.85 22.63 11.82
N PRO A 216 3.74 22.30 11.13
CA PRO A 216 3.62 21.07 10.33
C PRO A 216 4.27 21.20 8.94
N VAL A 217 5.58 21.48 8.84
CA VAL A 217 6.19 21.60 7.50
C VAL A 217 6.29 20.22 6.86
N GLU A 218 5.47 19.97 5.85
CA GLU A 218 5.45 18.69 5.14
C GLU A 218 6.75 18.42 4.38
N ARG A 219 7.33 17.25 4.64
CA ARG A 219 8.39 16.63 3.85
C ARG A 219 7.87 15.32 3.28
N GLY A 220 8.17 15.05 2.03
CA GLY A 220 7.81 13.79 1.42
C GLY A 220 8.36 13.62 0.02
N LYS A 221 8.40 12.36 -0.42
CA LYS A 221 8.88 12.00 -1.74
C LYS A 221 8.31 10.65 -2.17
N VAL A 222 8.00 10.52 -3.46
CA VAL A 222 7.89 9.23 -4.15
C VAL A 222 9.26 8.91 -4.72
N GLU A 223 9.85 7.79 -4.31
CA GLU A 223 11.21 7.35 -4.67
C GLU A 223 11.21 6.23 -5.69
N LEU A 224 10.26 6.31 -6.62
CA LEU A 224 10.17 5.42 -7.76
C LEU A 224 10.94 5.99 -8.96
N HIS A 225 11.33 5.06 -9.83
CA HIS A 225 12.05 5.28 -11.08
C HIS A 225 11.23 4.60 -12.18
N GLU A 226 11.36 5.02 -13.44
CA GLU A 226 10.64 4.40 -14.56
C GLU A 226 10.91 2.87 -14.63
N GLY A 227 12.15 2.44 -14.38
CA GLY A 227 12.48 1.02 -14.30
C GLY A 227 11.81 0.29 -13.14
N SER A 228 11.66 0.94 -11.97
CA SER A 228 10.99 0.33 -10.81
C SER A 228 9.51 0.08 -11.06
N VAL A 229 8.81 1.00 -11.74
CA VAL A 229 7.37 0.81 -12.01
C VAL A 229 7.12 -0.30 -13.03
N LEU A 230 8.00 -0.43 -14.03
CA LEU A 230 7.98 -1.54 -14.98
C LEU A 230 8.27 -2.86 -14.27
N ASP A 231 9.32 -2.92 -13.45
CA ASP A 231 9.68 -4.11 -12.66
C ASP A 231 8.51 -4.60 -11.78
N VAL A 232 7.79 -3.68 -11.13
CA VAL A 232 6.59 -4.01 -10.34
C VAL A 232 5.49 -4.57 -11.23
N HIS A 233 5.21 -3.91 -12.35
CA HIS A 233 4.19 -4.38 -13.28
C HIS A 233 4.52 -5.79 -13.79
N GLU A 234 5.74 -6.01 -14.27
CA GLU A 234 6.15 -7.28 -14.85
C GLU A 234 6.19 -8.41 -13.83
N ALA A 235 6.60 -8.11 -12.60
CA ALA A 235 6.55 -9.08 -11.52
C ALA A 235 5.12 -9.54 -11.22
N LEU A 236 4.11 -8.65 -11.32
CA LEU A 236 2.72 -8.95 -10.99
C LEU A 236 1.94 -9.51 -12.19
N PHE A 237 2.10 -8.92 -13.36
CA PHE A 237 1.21 -9.10 -14.52
C PHE A 237 1.90 -9.70 -15.75
N GLY A 238 3.21 -9.94 -15.68
CA GLY A 238 4.01 -10.45 -16.80
C GLY A 238 4.54 -9.33 -17.70
N GLU A 239 5.30 -9.72 -18.72
CA GLU A 239 5.98 -8.80 -19.64
C GLU A 239 5.02 -7.77 -20.24
N LEU A 240 5.46 -6.51 -20.27
CA LEU A 240 4.68 -5.40 -20.79
C LEU A 240 5.45 -4.71 -21.92
N GLU A 241 5.02 -4.95 -23.16
CA GLU A 241 5.64 -4.35 -24.34
C GLU A 241 5.33 -2.86 -24.42
N LYS A 242 6.38 -2.05 -24.59
CA LYS A 242 6.25 -0.59 -24.76
C LYS A 242 5.78 -0.29 -26.20
N PRO A 243 4.63 0.39 -26.39
CA PRO A 243 4.14 0.76 -27.70
C PRO A 243 5.05 1.78 -28.41
N ALA A 244 4.86 1.95 -29.71
CA ALA A 244 5.49 3.03 -30.47
C ALA A 244 5.00 4.40 -30.00
N ASP A 245 5.89 5.40 -29.95
CA ASP A 245 5.55 6.75 -29.48
C ASP A 245 4.47 7.46 -30.32
N THR A 246 4.21 6.99 -31.54
CA THR A 246 3.16 7.51 -32.43
C THR A 246 1.76 7.04 -32.05
N ASP A 247 1.63 5.94 -31.29
CA ASP A 247 0.34 5.40 -30.85
C ASP A 247 0.00 5.92 -29.45
N LEU A 248 -0.65 7.08 -29.41
CA LEU A 248 -0.99 7.76 -28.15
C LEU A 248 -1.96 6.96 -27.28
N GLU A 249 -2.89 6.22 -27.89
CA GLU A 249 -3.89 5.43 -27.16
C GLU A 249 -3.24 4.19 -26.51
N ALA A 250 -2.44 3.44 -27.28
CA ALA A 250 -1.69 2.32 -26.76
C ALA A 250 -0.70 2.77 -25.67
N MET A 251 -0.01 3.89 -25.88
CA MET A 251 0.91 4.46 -24.89
C MET A 251 0.16 4.85 -23.60
N LEU A 252 -1.03 5.44 -23.69
CA LEU A 252 -1.84 5.73 -22.51
C LEU A 252 -2.25 4.44 -21.77
N ALA A 253 -2.67 3.40 -22.50
CA ALA A 253 -3.02 2.11 -21.92
C ALA A 253 -1.80 1.43 -21.23
N TYR A 254 -0.62 1.52 -21.83
CA TYR A 254 0.66 1.08 -21.26
C TYR A 254 0.93 1.80 -19.92
N ARG A 255 0.87 3.14 -19.91
CA ARG A 255 1.14 3.94 -18.71
C ARG A 255 0.09 3.73 -17.61
N ARG A 256 -1.20 3.61 -17.98
CA ARG A 256 -2.28 3.22 -17.06
C ARG A 256 -2.01 1.86 -16.40
N SER A 257 -1.44 0.93 -17.15
CA SER A 257 -1.08 -0.40 -16.64
C SER A 257 0.07 -0.34 -15.63
N LEU A 258 1.05 0.55 -15.83
CA LEU A 258 2.11 0.83 -14.85
C LEU A 258 1.55 1.44 -13.55
N VAL A 259 0.70 2.48 -13.67
CA VAL A 259 0.02 3.11 -12.52
C VAL A 259 -0.76 2.07 -11.72
N ARG A 260 -1.43 1.15 -12.40
CA ARG A 260 -2.19 0.07 -11.76
C ARG A 260 -1.32 -0.87 -10.92
N GLY A 261 -0.11 -1.18 -11.37
CA GLY A 261 0.86 -1.96 -10.60
C GLY A 261 1.18 -1.31 -9.25
N ILE A 262 1.46 0.00 -9.27
CA ILE A 262 1.73 0.77 -8.05
C ILE A 262 0.50 0.87 -7.16
N ARG A 263 -0.69 1.10 -7.74
CA ARG A 263 -1.96 1.09 -7.00
C ARG A 263 -2.23 -0.25 -6.33
N LEU A 264 -1.82 -1.38 -6.91
CA LEU A 264 -1.97 -2.69 -6.26
C LEU A 264 -1.06 -2.82 -5.03
N LEU A 265 0.16 -2.26 -5.05
CA LEU A 265 1.02 -2.24 -3.86
C LEU A 265 0.38 -1.42 -2.72
N LEU A 266 -0.19 -0.26 -3.03
CA LEU A 266 -0.94 0.57 -2.08
C LEU A 266 -2.17 -0.17 -1.55
N ALA A 267 -2.99 -0.73 -2.44
CA ALA A 267 -4.21 -1.43 -2.09
C ALA A 267 -3.95 -2.65 -1.20
N ALA A 268 -2.84 -3.37 -1.41
CA ALA A 268 -2.48 -4.54 -0.61
C ALA A 268 -2.28 -4.22 0.87
N VAL A 269 -1.84 -3.00 1.20
CA VAL A 269 -1.71 -2.51 2.59
C VAL A 269 -2.90 -1.66 3.04
N GLY A 270 -4.03 -1.74 2.33
CA GLY A 270 -5.28 -1.05 2.70
C GLY A 270 -5.36 0.42 2.29
N ILE A 271 -4.48 0.90 1.41
CA ILE A 271 -4.47 2.30 0.97
C ILE A 271 -5.33 2.47 -0.29
N SER A 272 -6.43 3.21 -0.16
CA SER A 272 -7.33 3.57 -1.26
C SER A 272 -6.89 4.85 -1.97
N TYR A 273 -5.82 4.79 -2.76
CA TYR A 273 -5.39 5.94 -3.58
C TYR A 273 -5.86 5.79 -5.04
N ALA A 274 -6.72 6.69 -5.49
CA ALA A 274 -7.08 6.81 -6.91
C ALA A 274 -6.11 7.79 -7.59
N VAL A 275 -5.45 7.34 -8.67
CA VAL A 275 -4.46 8.13 -9.41
C VAL A 275 -4.99 8.40 -10.81
N ALA A 276 -5.17 9.68 -11.16
CA ALA A 276 -5.79 10.12 -12.40
C ALA A 276 -4.89 9.90 -13.62
N CYS A 277 -5.28 9.16 -14.65
CA CYS A 277 -4.43 8.97 -15.83
C CYS A 277 -4.70 9.98 -16.96
N THR A 278 -5.73 10.80 -16.81
CA THR A 278 -6.19 11.81 -17.77
C THR A 278 -6.71 13.05 -17.04
N ASP A 279 -6.87 14.17 -17.76
CA ASP A 279 -7.31 15.45 -17.16
C ASP A 279 -8.76 15.43 -16.64
N ASP A 280 -9.63 14.57 -17.19
CA ASP A 280 -11.01 14.36 -16.74
C ASP A 280 -11.11 13.51 -15.46
N GLU A 281 -10.03 12.80 -15.11
CA GLU A 281 -9.92 12.05 -13.87
C GLU A 281 -9.37 12.93 -12.74
N SER A 282 -9.62 12.55 -11.49
CA SER A 282 -9.11 13.28 -10.31
C SER A 282 -8.43 12.34 -9.35
N ASP A 283 -7.28 12.77 -8.81
CA ASP A 283 -6.64 12.07 -7.71
C ASP A 283 -7.50 12.13 -6.46
N LYS A 284 -7.61 10.99 -5.77
CA LYS A 284 -8.35 10.88 -4.51
C LYS A 284 -7.45 10.17 -3.49
N PRO A 285 -6.88 10.89 -2.51
CA PRO A 285 -6.12 10.28 -1.43
C PRO A 285 -7.01 9.40 -0.55
N PRO A 286 -6.42 8.48 0.23
CA PRO A 286 -7.17 7.68 1.20
C PRO A 286 -7.87 8.57 2.22
N ARG A 287 -9.07 8.18 2.66
CA ARG A 287 -9.87 8.96 3.63
C ARG A 287 -9.43 8.76 5.07
N ASN A 288 -8.90 7.59 5.38
CA ASN A 288 -8.58 7.09 6.71
C ASN A 288 -7.08 7.16 7.04
N LEU A 289 -6.25 7.63 6.10
CA LEU A 289 -4.80 7.74 6.26
C LEU A 289 -4.33 9.06 5.69
N THR A 290 -3.38 9.70 6.36
CA THR A 290 -2.68 10.86 5.78
C THR A 290 -1.45 10.39 5.02
N LEU A 291 -1.44 10.54 3.70
CA LEU A 291 -0.24 10.30 2.86
C LEU A 291 0.38 11.60 2.32
N GLU A 292 -0.37 12.68 2.42
CA GLU A 292 0.02 14.04 2.09
C GLU A 292 -0.74 14.96 3.04
N GLY A 293 -0.04 15.90 3.65
CA GLY A 293 -0.56 16.77 4.71
C GLY A 293 -1.24 18.04 4.18
N LEU A 294 -0.81 18.50 3.01
CA LEU A 294 -1.37 19.65 2.32
C LEU A 294 -2.49 19.25 1.36
N HIS A 295 -3.28 20.24 0.91
CA HIS A 295 -4.20 20.07 -0.22
C HIS A 295 -3.50 19.74 -1.55
N ASP A 296 -2.16 19.65 -1.57
CA ASP A 296 -1.34 19.22 -2.70
C ASP A 296 -1.37 17.69 -2.84
N LYS A 297 -1.94 17.19 -3.95
CA LYS A 297 -2.03 15.76 -4.27
C LYS A 297 -0.73 15.21 -4.88
N TRP A 298 0.38 15.52 -4.23
CA TRP A 298 1.71 15.27 -4.78
C TRP A 298 2.04 13.78 -4.90
N VAL A 299 1.47 12.92 -4.07
CA VAL A 299 1.71 11.47 -4.14
C VAL A 299 1.19 10.93 -5.48
N GLY A 300 -0.08 11.20 -5.79
CA GLY A 300 -0.70 10.84 -7.07
C GLY A 300 0.07 11.41 -8.26
N ARG A 301 0.38 12.72 -8.21
CA ARG A 301 1.13 13.41 -9.27
C ARG A 301 2.49 12.78 -9.53
N ARG A 302 3.25 12.45 -8.49
CA ARG A 302 4.57 11.83 -8.66
C ARG A 302 4.49 10.40 -9.17
N ILE A 303 3.51 9.59 -8.73
CA ILE A 303 3.26 8.25 -9.28
C ILE A 303 2.99 8.32 -10.78
N ARG A 304 2.18 9.28 -11.24
CA ARG A 304 1.95 9.50 -12.68
C ARG A 304 3.21 9.86 -13.43
N ASN A 305 3.97 10.82 -12.90
CA ASN A 305 5.18 11.32 -13.53
C ASN A 305 6.20 10.20 -13.77
N VAL A 306 6.39 9.29 -12.80
CA VAL A 306 7.31 8.14 -12.97
C VAL A 306 6.75 7.08 -13.92
N CYS A 307 5.43 7.02 -14.10
CA CYS A 307 4.77 6.20 -15.12
C CYS A 307 4.68 6.92 -16.49
N GLY A 308 5.29 8.11 -16.65
CA GLY A 308 5.29 8.88 -17.89
C GLY A 308 4.00 9.65 -18.20
N ILE A 309 3.08 9.80 -17.24
CA ILE A 309 1.87 10.61 -17.40
C ILE A 309 2.12 12.00 -16.81
N ARG A 310 1.82 13.04 -17.58
CA ARG A 310 1.81 14.44 -17.14
C ARG A 310 0.49 15.07 -17.56
N LEU A 311 -0.29 15.53 -16.60
CA LEU A 311 -1.56 16.20 -16.82
C LEU A 311 -1.34 17.71 -17.01
N THR A 312 -2.30 18.39 -17.63
CA THR A 312 -2.19 19.83 -17.89
C THR A 312 -2.13 20.65 -16.61
N ARG A 313 -2.83 20.21 -15.57
CA ARG A 313 -2.88 20.86 -14.24
C ARG A 313 -1.63 20.63 -13.38
N ASP A 314 -0.79 19.65 -13.71
CA ASP A 314 0.30 19.20 -12.81
C ASP A 314 1.30 20.33 -12.49
N ALA A 315 1.60 21.21 -13.46
CA ALA A 315 2.55 22.29 -13.29
C ALA A 315 2.05 23.41 -12.36
N GLU A 316 0.75 23.66 -12.35
CA GLU A 316 0.10 24.64 -11.47
C GLU A 316 -0.02 24.08 -10.05
N GLU A 317 -0.54 22.86 -9.91
CA GLU A 317 -0.66 22.18 -8.61
C GLU A 317 0.71 22.04 -7.90
N GLU A 318 1.78 21.72 -8.64
CA GLU A 318 3.12 21.65 -8.07
C GLU A 318 3.63 23.01 -7.57
N ARG A 319 3.33 24.08 -8.31
CA ARG A 319 3.69 25.45 -7.93
C ARG A 319 2.94 25.90 -6.69
N GLU A 320 1.64 25.67 -6.64
CA GLU A 320 0.79 25.97 -5.48
C GLU A 320 1.24 25.18 -4.25
N GLY A 321 1.46 23.88 -4.39
CA GLY A 321 1.96 23.04 -3.30
C GLY A 321 3.33 23.50 -2.78
N ALA A 322 4.22 23.92 -3.68
CA ALA A 322 5.52 24.49 -3.28
C ALA A 322 5.38 25.84 -2.57
N PHE A 323 4.42 26.67 -2.97
CA PHE A 323 4.09 27.91 -2.29
C PHE A 323 3.56 27.64 -0.88
N PHE A 324 2.56 26.76 -0.71
CA PHE A 324 2.00 26.42 0.61
C PHE A 324 3.05 25.84 1.57
N ARG A 325 3.93 24.95 1.11
CA ARG A 325 5.04 24.43 1.94
C ARG A 325 5.99 25.54 2.40
N ARG A 326 6.27 26.51 1.52
CA ARG A 326 7.14 27.64 1.86
C ARG A 326 6.45 28.59 2.83
N ASP A 327 5.16 28.85 2.62
CA ASP A 327 4.36 29.71 3.48
C ASP A 327 4.24 29.16 4.90
N GLN A 328 3.91 27.86 5.06
CA GLN A 328 3.92 27.19 6.35
C GLN A 328 5.29 27.21 7.05
N ALA A 329 6.38 27.13 6.27
CA ALA A 329 7.72 27.22 6.84
C ALA A 329 8.05 28.65 7.31
N ARG A 330 7.54 29.69 6.63
CA ARG A 330 7.72 31.09 7.06
C ARG A 330 6.93 31.41 8.31
N GLY A 331 5.70 30.91 8.39
CA GLY A 331 4.72 31.22 9.43
C GLY A 331 4.37 32.69 9.51
N ASP A 332 3.23 32.97 10.09
CA ASP A 332 2.81 34.33 10.37
C ASP A 332 3.61 34.80 11.59
N ASP A 333 4.80 35.34 11.34
CA ASP A 333 5.48 36.20 12.31
C ASP A 333 4.73 37.54 12.29
N GLY A 334 3.44 37.48 12.65
CA GLY A 334 2.69 38.65 13.02
C GLY A 334 3.35 39.17 14.28
N ASP A 335 4.25 40.13 14.09
CA ASP A 335 4.58 41.11 15.10
C ASP A 335 3.25 41.74 15.53
N PHE A 336 2.58 41.09 16.49
CA PHE A 336 1.76 41.81 17.44
C PHE A 336 2.77 42.65 18.21
N GLU A 337 3.10 43.82 17.65
CA GLU A 337 3.57 44.94 18.43
C GLU A 337 2.48 45.13 19.49
N ASP A 338 2.77 44.67 20.70
CA ASP A 338 2.13 45.16 21.92
C ASP A 338 2.37 46.67 21.90
N ASP A 339 1.42 47.42 21.34
CA ASP A 339 1.20 48.81 21.67
C ASP A 339 0.66 48.86 23.11
N GLU A 340 1.49 48.44 24.06
CA GLU A 340 1.46 48.98 25.41
C GLU A 340 2.16 50.35 25.34
N ASP A 341 1.36 51.42 25.47
CA ASP A 341 1.69 52.66 26.21
C ASP A 341 1.07 53.91 25.53
N GLU A 342 -0.23 54.14 25.75
CA GLU A 342 -0.69 55.52 26.00
C GLU A 342 -1.59 55.53 27.23
N ASP A 343 -0.95 55.81 28.36
CA ASP A 343 -1.52 56.46 29.53
C ASP A 343 -2.47 57.60 29.11
N ASP A 344 -3.78 57.42 29.22
CA ASP A 344 -4.70 58.56 29.33
C ASP A 344 -5.35 58.58 30.72
N ASN A 345 -4.62 59.27 31.57
CA ASN A 345 -4.95 59.67 32.91
C ASN A 345 -5.94 60.85 32.80
N SER A 346 -7.25 60.60 32.91
CA SER A 346 -8.21 61.69 33.09
C SER A 346 -9.18 61.41 34.24
N ASP A 347 -8.85 62.04 35.37
CA ASP A 347 -9.72 62.40 36.48
C ASP A 347 -11.16 62.69 36.04
N TYR A 348 -12.13 62.07 36.72
CA TYR A 348 -13.43 62.69 36.96
C TYR A 348 -13.89 62.38 38.39
N ASP A 349 -13.46 63.26 39.31
CA ASP A 349 -14.21 63.61 40.52
C ASP A 349 -15.41 64.49 40.11
N SER A 350 -16.63 64.06 40.46
CA SER A 350 -17.79 64.90 40.82
C SER A 350 -18.95 64.05 41.33
#